data_AF-A0A7G5CCA2-F1
#
_entry.id   AF-A0A7G5CCA2-F1
#
_cell.length_a   1.000
_cell.length_b   1.000
_cell.length_c   1.000
_cell.angle_alpha   90.00
_cell.angle_beta   90.00
_cell.angle_gamma   90.00
#
_symmetry.space_group_name_H-M   'P 1'
#
loop_
_entity.id
_entity.type
_entity.pdbx_description
1 polymer ?
#
loop_
_entity_poly.entity_id
_entity_poly.type
_entity_poly.pdbx_seq_one_letter_code
_entity_poly.pdbx_strand_id
1 'polypeptide(L)'
;MPLTQIILYSVTLLAVAAVFLFLRKIYKNRIRKIIFPRKVFKEEWEEDRKFNELYQKNKQKELMKQQETLREKQKDVQVYKEDPEIVDIAKPVGKWTKMVMMGNGLMQRFAQLIHREGGQKGFWELFVKAQASTQGKHKGKGR
;
A
#
# COMPACT_ATOMS: atom_id res chain seq x y z
N MET A 1 34.88 -7.29 -66.76
CA MET A 1 35.68 -7.01 -65.54
C MET A 1 34.75 -6.74 -64.35
N PRO A 2 33.97 -7.73 -63.86
CA PRO A 2 33.02 -7.54 -62.76
C PRO A 2 33.67 -7.54 -61.37
N LEU A 3 34.82 -8.20 -61.21
CA LEU A 3 35.50 -8.37 -59.91
C LEU A 3 36.07 -7.05 -59.36
N THR A 4 36.58 -6.17 -60.22
CA THR A 4 37.13 -4.87 -59.81
C THR A 4 36.04 -3.94 -59.28
N GLN A 5 34.85 -3.96 -59.87
CA GLN A 5 33.71 -3.18 -59.39
C GLN A 5 33.24 -3.68 -58.01
N ILE A 6 33.17 -4.99 -57.80
CA ILE A 6 32.80 -5.59 -56.50
C ILE A 6 33.79 -5.18 -55.40
N ILE A 7 35.09 -5.19 -55.70
CA ILE A 7 36.14 -4.75 -54.75
C ILE A 7 36.02 -3.24 -54.48
N LEU A 8 35.75 -2.43 -55.49
CA LEU A 8 35.59 -0.98 -55.31
C LEU A 8 34.39 -0.67 -54.40
N TYR A 9 33.24 -1.31 -54.65
CA TYR A 9 32.03 -1.11 -53.87
C TYR A 9 32.18 -1.59 -52.42
N SER A 10 32.85 -2.73 -52.19
CA SER A 10 33.08 -3.25 -50.84
C SER A 10 33.99 -2.34 -50.02
N VAL A 11 35.04 -1.78 -50.63
CA VAL A 11 35.93 -0.81 -49.99
C VAL A 11 35.19 0.49 -49.66
N THR A 12 34.37 1.02 -50.59
CA THR A 12 33.55 2.20 -50.30
C THR A 12 32.53 1.96 -49.19
N LEU A 13 31.90 0.78 -49.15
CA LEU A 13 30.93 0.45 -48.09
C LEU A 13 31.61 0.39 -46.72
N LEU A 14 32.80 -0.21 -46.64
CA LEU A 14 33.58 -0.27 -45.41
C LEU A 14 34.03 1.12 -44.94
N ALA A 15 34.44 1.99 -45.86
CA ALA A 15 34.80 3.37 -45.54
C ALA A 15 33.61 4.15 -44.97
N VAL A 16 32.43 4.04 -45.59
CA VAL A 16 31.20 4.69 -45.10
C VAL A 16 30.81 4.15 -43.72
N ALA A 17 30.88 2.83 -43.52
CA ALA A 17 30.59 2.22 -42.23
C ALA A 17 31.55 2.70 -41.13
N ALA A 18 32.85 2.80 -41.43
CA ALA A 18 33.86 3.29 -40.49
C ALA A 18 33.61 4.76 -40.09
N VAL A 19 33.31 5.63 -41.06
CA VAL A 19 32.97 7.04 -40.79
C VAL A 19 31.69 7.14 -39.95
N PHE A 20 30.66 6.37 -40.27
CA PHE A 20 29.41 6.35 -39.51
C PHE A 20 29.63 5.93 -38.05
N LEU A 21 30.41 4.87 -37.81
CA LEU A 21 30.74 4.42 -36.46
C LEU A 21 31.59 5.45 -35.69
N PHE A 22 32.51 6.12 -36.37
CA PHE A 22 33.34 7.17 -35.78
C PHE A 22 32.50 8.38 -35.34
N LEU A 23 31.59 8.85 -36.20
CA LEU A 23 30.65 9.94 -35.89
C LEU A 23 29.72 9.55 -34.73
N ARG A 24 29.20 8.32 -34.73
CA ARG A 24 28.37 7.79 -33.63
C ARG A 24 29.11 7.77 -32.29
N LYS A 25 30.40 7.43 -32.30
CA LYS A 25 31.26 7.42 -31.10
C LYS A 25 31.47 8.83 -30.56
N ILE A 26 31.73 9.81 -31.42
CA ILE A 26 31.89 11.22 -31.03
C ILE A 26 30.58 11.79 -30.47
N TYR A 27 29.46 11.56 -31.16
CA TYR A 27 28.13 12.01 -30.74
C TYR A 27 27.76 11.45 -29.35
N LYS A 28 27.94 10.15 -29.14
CA LYS A 28 27.68 9.49 -27.85
C LYS A 28 28.53 10.04 -26.72
N ASN A 29 29.80 10.35 -26.97
CA ASN A 29 30.71 10.88 -25.96
C ASN A 29 30.39 12.35 -25.61
N ARG A 30 30.09 13.20 -26.59
CA ARG A 30 29.71 14.60 -26.34
C ARG A 30 28.37 14.70 -25.62
N ILE A 31 27.37 13.91 -26.04
CA ILE A 31 26.04 13.93 -25.44
C ILE A 31 26.03 13.39 -24.02
N ARG A 32 26.74 12.30 -23.74
CA ARG A 32 26.85 11.79 -22.36
C ARG A 32 27.43 12.83 -21.40
N LYS A 33 28.35 13.68 -21.89
CA LYS A 33 28.98 14.72 -21.09
C LYS A 33 28.04 15.92 -20.85
N ILE A 34 27.14 16.22 -21.78
CA ILE A 34 26.20 17.35 -21.71
C ILE A 34 24.92 16.98 -20.95
N ILE A 35 24.35 15.80 -21.21
CA ILE A 35 23.06 15.38 -20.61
C ILE A 35 23.24 14.90 -19.16
N PHE A 36 24.39 14.31 -18.81
CA PHE A 36 24.63 13.79 -17.46
C PHE A 36 25.98 14.26 -16.89
N PRO A 37 26.07 15.50 -16.38
CA PRO A 37 27.19 15.90 -15.55
C PRO A 37 27.20 15.01 -14.29
N ARG A 38 28.12 14.05 -14.25
CA ARG A 38 28.25 13.00 -13.21
C ARG A 38 28.28 13.53 -11.76
N LYS A 39 28.59 14.82 -11.57
CA LYS A 39 28.61 15.49 -10.26
C LYS A 39 27.21 15.85 -9.75
N VAL A 40 26.36 16.42 -10.60
CA VAL A 40 24.98 16.83 -10.25
C VAL A 40 24.13 15.63 -9.87
N PHE A 41 24.25 14.54 -10.63
CA PHE A 41 23.59 13.28 -10.28
C PHE A 41 24.03 12.81 -8.88
N LYS A 42 25.33 12.78 -8.58
CA LYS A 42 25.80 12.25 -7.30
C LYS A 42 25.28 13.05 -6.09
N GLU A 43 25.21 14.38 -6.20
CA GLU A 43 24.62 15.25 -5.17
C GLU A 43 23.12 15.02 -5.00
N GLU A 44 22.36 14.97 -6.10
CA GLU A 44 20.90 14.70 -6.08
C GLU A 44 20.58 13.33 -5.45
N TRP A 45 21.36 12.29 -5.80
CA TRP A 45 21.23 10.95 -5.19
C TRP A 45 21.59 10.92 -3.68
N GLU A 46 22.50 11.77 -3.21
CA GLU A 46 22.85 11.88 -1.78
C GLU A 46 21.79 12.68 -0.99
N GLU A 47 21.22 13.73 -1.58
CA GLU A 47 20.12 14.50 -0.99
C GLU A 47 18.85 13.68 -0.87
N ASP A 48 18.45 12.96 -1.92
CA ASP A 48 17.30 12.06 -1.91
C ASP A 48 17.43 10.97 -0.84
N ARG A 49 18.65 10.44 -0.65
CA ARG A 49 18.92 9.44 0.39
C ARG A 49 18.74 10.02 1.79
N LYS A 50 19.29 11.21 2.05
CA LYS A 50 19.13 11.91 3.34
C LYS A 50 17.66 12.25 3.61
N PHE A 51 16.93 12.70 2.59
CA PHE A 51 15.50 13.01 2.71
C PHE A 51 14.68 11.76 3.03
N ASN A 52 14.96 10.64 2.38
CA ASN A 52 14.29 9.36 2.64
C ASN A 52 14.58 8.84 4.06
N GLU A 53 15.82 8.93 4.52
CA GLU A 53 16.19 8.56 5.90
C GLU A 53 15.47 9.44 6.93
N LEU A 54 15.40 10.77 6.70
CA LEU A 54 14.68 11.70 7.57
C LEU A 54 13.18 11.39 7.59
N TYR A 55 12.59 11.12 6.43
CA TYR A 55 11.18 10.74 6.30
C TYR A 55 10.86 9.45 7.07
N GLN A 56 11.67 8.41 6.92
CA GLN A 56 11.49 7.15 7.64
C GLN A 56 11.58 7.34 9.15
N LYS A 57 12.54 8.14 9.62
CA LYS A 57 12.70 8.47 11.04
C LYS A 57 11.50 9.23 11.61
N ASN A 58 10.97 10.20 10.85
CA ASN A 58 9.78 10.94 11.25
C ASN A 58 8.54 10.05 11.30
N LYS A 59 8.36 9.18 10.31
CA LYS A 59 7.27 8.21 10.27
C LYS A 59 7.30 7.25 11.47
N GLN A 60 8.49 6.77 11.85
CA GLN A 60 8.64 5.93 13.05
C GLN A 60 8.30 6.68 14.34
N LYS A 61 8.71 7.96 14.47
CA LYS A 61 8.35 8.80 15.61
C LYS A 61 6.85 9.03 15.72
N GLU A 62 6.17 9.29 14.61
CA GLU A 62 4.72 9.46 14.59
C GLU A 62 4.00 8.19 15.04
N LEU A 63 4.42 7.01 14.57
CA LEU A 63 3.87 5.73 15.00
C LEU A 63 4.05 5.50 16.50
N MET A 64 5.23 5.79 17.04
CA MET A 64 5.49 5.70 18.49
C MET A 64 4.58 6.65 19.28
N LYS A 65 4.43 7.90 18.84
CA LYS A 65 3.56 8.89 19.47
C LYS A 65 2.08 8.48 19.42
N GLN A 66 1.63 7.89 18.32
CA GLN A 66 0.29 7.32 18.21
C GLN A 66 0.09 6.16 19.19
N GLN A 67 1.10 5.29 19.35
CA GLN A 67 1.02 4.18 20.30
C GLN A 67 1.03 4.66 21.76
N GLU A 68 1.83 5.68 22.09
CA GLU A 68 1.83 6.31 23.43
C GLU A 68 0.50 6.97 23.75
N THR A 69 -0.05 7.78 22.83
CA THR A 69 -1.37 8.40 23.03
C THR A 69 -2.49 7.37 23.15
N LEU A 70 -2.42 6.23 22.44
CA LEU A 70 -3.35 5.12 22.64
C LEU A 70 -3.19 4.45 24.02
N ARG A 71 -1.95 4.28 24.50
CA ARG A 71 -1.67 3.75 25.85
C ARG A 71 -2.15 4.69 26.95
N GLU A 72 -1.94 5.99 26.80
CA GLU A 72 -2.45 7.00 27.74
C GLU A 72 -3.97 7.00 27.77
N LYS A 73 -4.62 6.98 26.60
CA LYS A 73 -6.08 6.85 26.51
C LYS A 73 -6.59 5.56 27.15
N GLN A 74 -5.87 4.43 27.00
CA GLN A 74 -6.26 3.18 27.66
C GLN A 74 -6.12 3.22 29.19
N LYS A 75 -5.20 4.02 29.76
CA LYS A 75 -5.05 4.14 31.22
C LYS A 75 -6.21 4.89 31.87
N ASP A 76 -6.83 5.83 31.15
CA ASP A 76 -7.95 6.64 31.63
C ASP A 76 -9.33 6.09 31.24
N VAL A 77 -9.38 5.03 30.44
CA VAL A 77 -10.63 4.32 30.17
C VAL A 77 -10.95 3.48 31.41
N GLN A 78 -11.68 4.08 32.35
CA GLN A 78 -12.54 3.29 33.24
C GLN A 78 -13.43 2.44 32.34
N VAL A 79 -13.10 1.15 32.25
CA VAL A 79 -13.92 0.16 31.55
C VAL A 79 -15.28 0.19 32.24
N TYR A 80 -16.24 0.86 31.61
CA TYR A 80 -17.62 0.89 32.06
C TYR A 80 -18.12 -0.55 31.97
N LYS A 81 -18.11 -1.25 33.11
CA LYS A 81 -18.68 -2.59 33.27
C LYS A 81 -20.19 -2.45 33.30
N GLU A 82 -20.77 -2.12 32.15
CA GLU A 82 -22.13 -2.58 31.90
C GLU A 82 -22.02 -4.10 31.84
N ASP A 83 -22.75 -4.80 32.70
CA ASP A 83 -23.14 -6.19 32.46
C ASP A 83 -24.46 -6.13 31.69
N PRO A 84 -24.46 -5.96 30.34
CA PRO A 84 -25.69 -5.89 29.59
C PRO A 84 -26.33 -7.27 29.54
N GLU A 85 -27.37 -7.47 30.33
CA GLU A 85 -28.29 -8.58 30.15
C GLU A 85 -29.11 -8.34 28.87
N ILE A 86 -28.97 -9.21 27.87
CA ILE A 86 -29.81 -9.13 26.67
C ILE A 86 -31.21 -9.58 27.05
N VAL A 87 -32.11 -8.62 27.28
CA VAL A 87 -33.52 -8.90 27.60
C VAL A 87 -34.29 -9.38 26.37
N ASP A 88 -34.10 -8.73 25.21
CA ASP A 88 -34.73 -9.15 23.94
C ASP A 88 -34.01 -8.53 22.72
N ILE A 89 -34.13 -9.16 21.55
CA ILE A 89 -33.71 -8.59 20.27
C ILE A 89 -34.95 -8.04 19.56
N ALA A 90 -35.08 -6.72 19.54
CA ALA A 90 -36.19 -6.06 18.87
C ALA A 90 -36.34 -6.53 17.40
N LYS A 91 -37.58 -6.85 16.99
CA LYS A 91 -37.86 -7.26 15.62
C LYS A 91 -37.54 -6.11 14.67
N PRO A 92 -36.71 -6.32 13.62
CA PRO A 92 -36.38 -5.27 12.67
C PRO A 92 -37.62 -4.76 11.94
N VAL A 93 -37.82 -3.44 11.99
CA VAL A 93 -38.89 -2.75 11.28
C VAL A 93 -38.33 -2.17 9.97
N GLY A 94 -38.93 -2.54 8.84
CA GLY A 94 -38.51 -2.09 7.50
C GLY A 94 -37.64 -3.10 6.73
N LYS A 95 -37.64 -2.98 5.39
CA LYS A 95 -36.94 -3.90 4.47
C LYS A 95 -35.41 -3.87 4.65
N TRP A 96 -34.83 -2.68 4.78
CA TRP A 96 -33.39 -2.50 4.98
C TRP A 96 -32.91 -3.01 6.33
N THR A 97 -33.63 -2.67 7.40
CA THR A 97 -33.33 -3.13 8.76
C THR A 97 -33.35 -4.66 8.86
N LYS A 98 -34.34 -5.31 8.21
CA LYS A 98 -34.41 -6.77 8.08
C LYS A 98 -33.19 -7.33 7.34
N MET A 99 -32.83 -6.73 6.20
CA MET A 99 -31.66 -7.16 5.42
C MET A 99 -30.37 -7.08 6.24
N VAL A 100 -30.15 -6.00 6.99
CA VAL A 100 -28.93 -5.81 7.79
C VAL A 100 -28.91 -6.69 9.04
N MET A 101 -30.01 -6.76 9.79
CA MET A 101 -30.05 -7.51 11.07
C MET A 101 -30.17 -9.02 10.85
N MET A 102 -30.89 -9.48 9.83
CA MET A 102 -31.14 -10.91 9.57
C MET A 102 -30.23 -11.49 8.47
N GLY A 103 -29.82 -10.69 7.48
CA GLY A 103 -29.18 -11.21 6.27
C GLY A 103 -27.82 -11.89 6.50
N ASN A 104 -27.06 -11.44 7.49
CA ASN A 104 -25.67 -11.90 7.69
C ASN A 104 -25.46 -12.63 9.02
N GLY A 105 -26.52 -12.89 9.79
CA GLY A 105 -26.43 -13.47 11.14
C GLY A 105 -25.73 -12.56 12.16
N LEU A 106 -25.67 -11.24 11.89
CA LEU A 106 -25.03 -10.23 12.73
C LEU A 106 -25.54 -10.31 14.17
N MET A 107 -26.86 -10.24 14.36
CA MET A 107 -27.45 -10.22 15.69
C MET A 107 -27.24 -11.53 16.46
N GLN A 108 -27.23 -12.67 15.77
CA GLN A 108 -26.91 -13.94 16.39
C GLN A 108 -25.45 -13.99 16.87
N ARG A 109 -24.52 -13.49 16.06
CA ARG A 109 -23.09 -13.41 16.43
C ARG A 109 -22.86 -12.40 17.54
N PHE A 110 -23.56 -11.27 17.50
CA PHE A 110 -23.48 -10.25 18.52
C PHE A 110 -23.97 -10.76 19.88
N ALA A 111 -25.14 -11.44 19.92
CA ALA A 111 -25.65 -12.06 21.14
C ALA A 111 -24.67 -13.11 21.72
N GLN A 112 -24.08 -13.96 20.86
CA GLN A 112 -23.04 -14.91 21.28
C GLN A 112 -21.81 -14.21 21.89
N LEU A 113 -21.41 -13.07 21.34
CA LEU A 113 -20.27 -12.30 21.84
C LEU A 113 -20.58 -11.61 23.16
N ILE A 114 -21.79 -11.08 23.34
CA ILE A 114 -22.23 -10.51 24.62
C ILE A 114 -22.27 -11.59 25.71
N HIS A 115 -22.81 -12.79 25.43
CA HIS A 115 -22.79 -13.85 26.42
C HIS A 115 -21.39 -14.34 26.80
N ARG A 116 -20.42 -14.27 25.89
CA ARG A 116 -19.04 -14.75 26.13
C ARG A 116 -18.11 -13.68 26.71
N GLU A 117 -18.26 -12.44 26.26
CA GLU A 117 -17.31 -11.34 26.47
C GLU A 117 -17.98 -10.08 27.04
N GLY A 118 -19.29 -10.11 27.32
CA GLY A 118 -20.09 -8.97 27.81
C GLY A 118 -19.56 -8.33 29.08
N GLY A 119 -19.14 -9.13 30.05
CA GLY A 119 -18.59 -8.61 31.32
C GLY A 119 -17.16 -8.06 31.22
N GLN A 120 -16.51 -8.19 30.06
CA GLN A 120 -15.13 -7.71 29.85
C GLN A 120 -15.03 -6.58 28.84
N LYS A 121 -16.00 -6.46 27.92
CA LYS A 121 -15.94 -5.55 26.77
C LYS A 121 -17.20 -4.75 26.62
N GLY A 122 -17.04 -3.49 26.23
CA GLY A 122 -18.18 -2.60 26.00
C GLY A 122 -19.03 -3.04 24.81
N PHE A 123 -20.31 -2.65 24.83
CA PHE A 123 -21.29 -2.90 23.77
C PHE A 123 -20.73 -2.64 22.36
N TRP A 124 -20.10 -1.47 22.15
CA TRP A 124 -19.56 -1.06 20.86
C TRP A 124 -18.40 -1.93 20.39
N GLU A 125 -17.54 -2.38 21.30
CA GLU A 125 -16.42 -3.27 20.96
C GLU A 125 -16.95 -4.63 20.46
N LEU A 126 -17.95 -5.16 21.15
CA LEU A 126 -18.61 -6.41 20.77
C LEU A 126 -19.37 -6.27 19.45
N PHE A 127 -19.98 -5.11 19.18
CA PHE A 127 -20.74 -4.86 17.96
C PHE A 127 -19.81 -4.80 16.74
N VAL A 128 -18.72 -4.04 16.84
CA VAL A 128 -17.70 -3.95 15.78
C VAL A 128 -17.08 -5.33 15.52
N LYS A 129 -16.81 -6.10 16.58
CA LYS A 129 -16.30 -7.47 16.46
C LYS A 129 -17.30 -8.40 15.75
N ALA A 130 -18.60 -8.30 16.08
CA ALA A 130 -19.66 -9.05 15.40
C ALA A 130 -19.74 -8.70 13.91
N GLN A 131 -19.68 -7.41 13.57
CA GLN A 131 -19.70 -6.94 12.19
C GLN A 131 -18.49 -7.44 11.39
N ALA A 132 -17.28 -7.31 11.93
CA ALA A 132 -16.07 -7.81 11.28
C ALA A 132 -16.13 -9.33 11.04
N SER A 133 -16.65 -10.09 12.01
CA SER A 133 -16.78 -11.55 11.89
C SER A 133 -17.78 -12.00 10.82
N THR A 134 -18.79 -11.18 10.52
CA THR A 134 -19.84 -11.50 9.55
C THR A 134 -19.51 -11.01 8.15
N GLN A 135 -18.76 -9.90 8.04
CA GLN A 135 -18.35 -9.30 6.77
C GLN A 135 -17.36 -10.18 5.97
N GLY A 136 -16.57 -11.02 6.65
CA GLY A 136 -15.57 -11.89 6.00
C GLY A 136 -16.12 -13.10 5.24
N LYS A 137 -17.38 -13.51 5.46
CA LYS A 137 -17.92 -14.76 4.90
C LYS A 137 -18.32 -14.70 3.42
N HIS A 138 -18.42 -13.52 2.81
CA HIS A 138 -18.88 -13.37 1.41
C HIS A 138 -17.78 -12.98 0.42
N LYS A 139 -16.51 -12.90 0.83
CA LYS A 139 -15.41 -12.45 -0.06
C LYS A 139 -14.74 -13.58 -0.85
N GLY A 140 -15.45 -14.68 -1.14
CA GLY A 140 -14.84 -15.85 -1.77
C GLY A 140 -15.84 -16.78 -2.46
N LYS A 141 -16.27 -16.39 -3.66
CA LYS A 141 -16.57 -17.29 -4.79
C LYS A 141 -16.72 -16.42 -6.03
N GLY A 142 -15.59 -15.92 -6.51
CA GLY A 142 -15.47 -15.55 -7.92
C GLY A 142 -15.68 -16.83 -8.72
N ARG A 143 -16.63 -16.79 -9.66
CA ARG A 143 -16.67 -17.70 -10.80
C ARG A 143 -15.59 -17.27 -11.78
#